data_AF-A0A5D9D953-F1
#
_entry.id   AF-A0A5D9D953-F1
#
_cell.length_a   1.000
_cell.length_b   1.000
_cell.length_c   1.000
_cell.angle_alpha   90.00
_cell.angle_beta   90.00
_cell.angle_gamma   90.00
#
_symmetry.space_group_name_H-M   'P 1'
#
loop_
_entity.id
_entity.type
_entity.pdbx_description
1 polymer ?
#
loop_
_entity_poly.entity_id
_entity_poly.type
_entity_poly.pdbx_seq_one_letter_code
_entity_poly.pdbx_strand_id
1 'polypeptide(L)'
;MANTYAGEVGIDWRGQEYLFRPSLAAIASLGTPAELVQLLTRCQSAGPDGFLASLSVLLACYQGDPDDLDRLAGYIREHRGRLRFVMGAMQPSEVHIIGARLAVAGMVGEPKRGKGDGKEAVEFDPAEYVGVAQAHLGMSSVEAWQMTMIELQRAIDAKFPLSEEEKRKEEMPTEEQAEAVVAHVQALREKRKKR
;
A
#
# COMPACT_ATOMS: atom_id res chain seq x y z
N MET A 1 19.96 -1.42 1.05
CA MET A 1 19.38 -0.44 0.09
C MET A 1 18.02 -0.94 -0.37
N ALA A 2 16.96 -0.15 -0.17
CA ALA A 2 15.59 -0.51 -0.53
C ALA A 2 15.31 -0.36 -2.04
N ASN A 3 14.59 -1.34 -2.60
CA ASN A 3 14.09 -1.33 -3.96
C ASN A 3 12.75 -0.57 -4.04
N THR A 4 12.84 0.75 -4.23
CA THR A 4 11.65 1.63 -4.35
C THR A 4 10.75 1.25 -5.54
N TYR A 5 11.32 0.62 -6.57
CA TYR A 5 10.60 0.10 -7.72
C TYR A 5 9.75 -1.14 -7.41
N ALA A 6 10.03 -1.82 -6.30
CA ALA A 6 9.19 -2.90 -5.76
C ALA A 6 8.21 -2.39 -4.70
N GLY A 7 8.17 -1.09 -4.42
CA GLY A 7 7.35 -0.53 -3.34
C GLY A 7 7.98 -0.65 -1.96
N GLU A 8 9.26 -1.01 -1.88
CA GLU A 8 9.99 -1.01 -0.61
C GLU A 8 10.30 0.40 -0.13
N VAL A 9 10.45 0.51 1.19
CA VAL A 9 10.92 1.73 1.85
C VAL A 9 12.15 1.39 2.68
N GLY A 10 13.20 2.19 2.52
CA GLY A 10 14.41 2.12 3.33
C GLY A 10 14.53 3.37 4.18
N ILE A 11 14.90 3.22 5.45
CA ILE A 11 15.11 4.33 6.38
C ILE A 11 16.45 4.13 7.07
N ASP A 12 17.34 5.10 6.92
CA ASP A 12 18.61 5.12 7.64
C ASP A 12 18.50 6.01 8.87
N TRP A 13 18.68 5.44 10.06
CA TRP A 13 18.65 6.18 11.31
C TRP A 13 19.77 5.74 12.25
N ARG A 14 20.62 6.69 12.67
CA ARG A 14 21.78 6.45 13.55
C ARG A 14 22.74 5.35 13.07
N GLY A 15 22.88 5.19 11.76
CA GLY A 15 23.75 4.18 11.16
C GLY A 15 23.14 2.77 11.10
N GLN A 16 21.88 2.60 11.51
CA GLN A 16 21.10 1.39 11.28
C GLN A 16 20.20 1.60 10.07
N GLU A 17 20.20 0.65 9.15
CA GLU A 17 19.29 0.60 8.01
C GLU A 17 18.02 -0.20 8.39
N TYR A 18 16.86 0.38 8.12
CA TYR A 18 15.55 -0.25 8.32
C TYR A 18 14.89 -0.47 6.96
N LEU A 19 14.64 -1.74 6.61
CA LEU A 19 14.01 -2.13 5.36
C LEU A 19 12.57 -2.58 5.59
N PHE A 20 11.64 -1.97 4.86
CA PHE A 20 10.24 -2.32 4.84
C PHE A 20 9.86 -2.82 3.46
N ARG A 21 9.42 -4.08 3.39
CA ARG A 21 9.00 -4.75 2.15
C ARG A 21 7.56 -5.22 2.28
N PRO A 22 6.62 -4.64 1.50
CA PRO A 22 5.22 -5.04 1.51
C PRO A 22 5.01 -6.30 0.65
N SER A 23 5.62 -7.42 1.06
CA SER A 23 5.47 -8.70 0.37
C SER A 23 4.06 -9.28 0.56
N LEU A 24 3.65 -10.17 -0.35
CA LEU A 24 2.36 -10.87 -0.23
C LEU A 24 2.23 -11.60 1.12
N ALA A 25 3.33 -12.15 1.64
CA ALA A 25 3.37 -12.77 2.97
C ALA A 25 3.17 -11.76 4.10
N ALA A 26 3.86 -10.62 4.07
CA ALA A 26 3.72 -9.57 5.07
C ALA A 26 2.28 -9.04 5.10
N ILE A 27 1.69 -8.80 3.94
CA ILE A 27 0.32 -8.33 3.83
C ILE A 27 -0.69 -9.38 4.30
N ALA A 28 -0.51 -10.66 3.93
CA ALA A 28 -1.38 -11.75 4.37
C ALA A 28 -1.37 -11.94 5.90
N SER A 29 -0.28 -11.58 6.58
CA SER A 29 -0.19 -11.65 8.04
C SER A 29 -1.11 -10.67 8.78
N LEU A 30 -1.65 -9.66 8.09
CA LEU A 30 -2.43 -8.58 8.69
C LEU A 30 -3.91 -8.91 8.88
N GLY A 31 -4.42 -9.96 8.26
CA GLY A 31 -5.81 -10.39 8.41
C GLY A 31 -6.34 -11.20 7.24
N THR A 32 -7.64 -11.49 7.30
CA THR A 32 -8.39 -12.14 6.22
C THR A 32 -8.56 -11.20 5.01
N PRO A 33 -8.82 -11.74 3.80
CA PRO A 33 -8.96 -10.91 2.59
C PRO A 33 -9.95 -9.74 2.70
N ALA A 34 -11.08 -9.94 3.38
CA ALA A 34 -12.06 -8.87 3.66
C ALA A 34 -11.53 -7.82 4.67
N GLU A 35 -10.76 -8.25 5.68
CA GLU A 35 -10.13 -7.36 6.65
C GLU A 35 -9.00 -6.54 6.01
N LEU A 36 -8.28 -7.08 5.03
CA LEU A 36 -7.21 -6.37 4.32
C LEU A 36 -7.76 -5.15 3.55
N VAL A 37 -8.91 -5.29 2.90
CA VAL A 37 -9.59 -4.15 2.24
C VAL A 37 -9.99 -3.09 3.26
N GLN A 38 -10.56 -3.50 4.40
CA GLN A 38 -10.92 -2.56 5.47
C GLN A 38 -9.69 -1.87 6.05
N LEU A 39 -8.59 -2.61 6.24
CA LEU A 39 -7.32 -2.08 6.71
C LEU A 39 -6.78 -1.02 5.75
N LEU A 40 -6.83 -1.27 4.44
CA LEU A 40 -6.41 -0.31 3.42
C LEU A 40 -7.21 1.00 3.50
N THR A 41 -8.54 0.91 3.66
CA THR A 41 -9.41 2.08 3.80
C THR A 41 -9.11 2.86 5.09
N ARG A 42 -8.84 2.15 6.19
CA ARG A 42 -8.47 2.76 7.47
C ARG A 42 -7.13 3.48 7.38
N CYS A 43 -6.10 2.88 6.76
CA CYS A 43 -4.80 3.53 6.56
C CYS A 43 -4.90 4.88 5.83
N GLN A 44 -5.86 5.02 4.93
CA GLN A 44 -6.10 6.26 4.17
C GLN A 44 -6.88 7.33 4.95
N SER A 45 -7.48 6.96 6.09
CA SER A 45 -8.24 7.88 6.93
C SER A 45 -7.31 8.68 7.85
N ALA A 46 -7.61 9.95 8.08
CA ALA A 46 -6.86 10.77 9.04
C ALA A 46 -7.27 10.44 10.49
N GLY A 47 -6.33 10.57 11.42
CA GLY A 47 -6.59 10.45 12.86
C GLY A 47 -6.07 9.15 13.49
N PRO A 48 -6.47 8.86 14.74
CA PRO A 48 -5.89 7.76 15.52
C PRO A 48 -6.10 6.38 14.91
N ASP A 49 -7.25 6.16 14.26
CA ASP A 49 -7.56 4.87 13.64
C ASP A 49 -6.65 4.57 12.44
N GLY A 50 -6.48 5.55 11.54
CA GLY A 50 -5.59 5.41 10.40
C GLY A 50 -4.12 5.33 10.79
N PHE A 51 -3.73 6.01 11.88
CA PHE A 51 -2.39 5.86 12.45
C PHE A 51 -2.15 4.43 12.95
N LEU A 52 -3.08 3.85 13.72
CA LEU A 52 -2.93 2.48 14.23
C LEU A 52 -2.91 1.44 13.11
N ALA A 53 -3.78 1.60 12.10
CA ALA A 53 -3.80 0.75 10.91
C ALA A 53 -2.47 0.84 10.12
N SER A 54 -1.95 2.06 9.94
CA SER A 54 -0.68 2.27 9.25
C SER A 54 0.50 1.73 10.04
N LEU A 55 0.48 1.85 11.37
CA LEU A 55 1.49 1.28 12.25
C LEU A 55 1.50 -0.25 12.14
N SER A 56 0.33 -0.92 12.13
CA SER A 56 0.31 -2.39 11.96
C SER A 56 0.90 -2.83 10.62
N VAL A 57 0.61 -2.10 9.54
CA VAL A 57 1.20 -2.38 8.22
C VAL A 57 2.72 -2.18 8.24
N LEU A 58 3.18 -1.08 8.83
CA LEU A 58 4.61 -0.78 8.96
C LEU A 58 5.36 -1.90 9.70
N LEU A 59 4.82 -2.34 10.83
CA LEU A 59 5.40 -3.42 11.64
C LEU A 59 5.46 -4.74 10.86
N ALA A 60 4.39 -5.11 10.16
CA ALA A 60 4.34 -6.35 9.39
C ALA A 60 5.28 -6.37 8.18
N CYS A 61 5.56 -5.20 7.58
CA CYS A 61 6.43 -5.10 6.42
C CYS A 61 7.93 -5.08 6.77
N TYR A 62 8.29 -4.94 8.05
CA TYR A 62 9.68 -4.82 8.45
C TYR A 62 10.45 -6.13 8.28
N GLN A 63 11.66 -6.06 7.71
CA GLN A 63 12.50 -7.22 7.38
C GLN A 63 13.56 -7.55 8.45
N GLY A 64 13.67 -6.74 9.51
CA GLY A 64 14.62 -6.96 10.61
C GLY A 64 13.98 -7.59 11.84
N ASP A 65 14.68 -7.50 12.98
CA ASP A 65 14.16 -7.96 14.27
C ASP A 65 13.09 -6.98 14.79
N PRO A 66 11.87 -7.43 15.13
CA PRO A 66 10.82 -6.57 15.67
C PRO A 66 11.29 -5.62 16.80
N ASP A 67 12.21 -6.07 17.65
CA ASP A 67 12.70 -5.28 18.79
C ASP A 67 13.54 -4.06 18.35
N ASP A 68 14.15 -4.08 17.17
CA ASP A 68 14.94 -2.96 16.63
C ASP A 68 14.05 -1.80 16.19
N LEU A 69 12.83 -2.10 15.78
CA LEU A 69 11.88 -1.15 15.20
C LEU A 69 11.25 -0.24 16.26
N ASP A 70 11.13 -0.72 17.50
CA ASP A 70 10.57 0.03 18.64
C ASP A 70 11.24 1.40 18.83
N ARG A 71 12.56 1.47 18.61
CA ARG A 71 13.33 2.73 18.75
C ARG A 71 12.99 3.74 17.65
N LEU A 72 12.66 3.25 16.46
CA LEU A 72 12.36 4.09 15.30
C LEU A 72 10.87 4.43 15.24
N ALA A 73 10.01 3.41 15.13
CA ALA A 73 8.57 3.58 14.91
C ALA A 73 7.78 3.78 16.22
N GLY A 74 8.34 3.39 17.37
CA GLY A 74 7.60 3.33 18.62
C GLY A 74 6.77 2.04 18.74
N TYR A 75 6.15 1.85 19.90
CA TYR A 75 5.42 0.62 20.23
C TYR A 75 4.18 0.90 21.07
N ILE A 76 3.25 -0.04 21.08
CA ILE A 76 2.04 0.04 21.90
C ILE A 76 2.30 -0.69 23.21
N ARG A 77 2.09 0.00 24.34
CA ARG A 77 2.21 -0.56 25.67
C ARG A 77 0.88 -0.46 26.42
N GLU A 78 0.52 -1.51 27.14
CA GLU A 78 -0.59 -1.44 28.08
C GLU A 78 -0.15 -0.72 29.37
N HIS A 79 -0.92 0.29 29.78
CA HIS A 79 -0.72 0.99 31.03
C HIS A 79 -2.07 1.26 31.72
N ARG A 80 -2.30 0.58 32.85
CA ARG A 80 -3.54 0.64 33.65
C ARG A 80 -4.80 0.29 32.83
N GLY A 81 -4.76 -0.82 32.07
CA GLY A 81 -5.89 -1.29 31.27
C GLY A 81 -6.20 -0.46 30.03
N ARG A 82 -5.30 0.47 29.65
CA ARG A 82 -5.42 1.26 28.41
C ARG A 82 -4.17 1.08 27.56
N LEU A 83 -4.37 0.87 26.26
CA LEU A 83 -3.29 0.87 25.29
C LEU A 83 -2.78 2.31 25.10
N ARG A 84 -1.48 2.51 25.25
CA ARG A 84 -0.80 3.78 25.02
C ARG A 84 0.32 3.59 24.03
N PHE A 85 0.37 4.46 23.03
CA PHE A 85 1.48 4.52 22.10
C PHE A 85 2.67 5.22 22.77
N VAL A 86 3.82 4.55 22.79
CA VAL A 86 5.10 5.10 23.20
C VAL A 86 5.83 5.54 21.94
N MET A 87 6.09 6.84 21.84
CA MET A 87 6.71 7.44 20.66
C MET A 87 8.15 6.98 20.50
N GLY A 88 8.50 6.54 19.28
CA GLY A 88 9.87 6.29 18.87
C GLY A 88 10.56 7.58 18.38
N ALA A 89 11.62 7.43 17.59
CA ALA A 89 12.33 8.55 16.99
C ALA A 89 11.57 9.21 15.83
N MET A 90 10.72 8.45 15.14
CA MET A 90 9.90 8.92 14.03
C MET A 90 8.61 9.59 14.54
N GLN A 91 8.21 10.69 13.90
CA GLN A 91 6.95 11.35 14.28
C GLN A 91 5.74 10.46 13.91
N PRO A 92 4.65 10.49 14.68
CA PRO A 92 3.46 9.69 14.36
C PRO A 92 2.89 9.93 12.96
N SER A 93 3.01 11.15 12.43
CA SER A 93 2.61 11.48 11.06
C SER A 93 3.47 10.80 10.00
N GLU A 94 4.78 10.67 10.23
CA GLU A 94 5.70 9.99 9.32
C GLU A 94 5.43 8.49 9.30
N VAL A 95 5.21 7.88 10.48
CA VAL A 95 4.77 6.48 10.63
C VAL A 95 3.48 6.24 9.84
N HIS A 96 2.49 7.13 9.98
CA HIS A 96 1.24 7.04 9.23
C HIS A 96 1.50 7.06 7.73
N ILE A 97 2.21 8.08 7.24
CA ILE A 97 2.46 8.26 5.80
C ILE A 97 3.16 7.04 5.20
N ILE A 98 4.19 6.52 5.88
CA ILE A 98 4.96 5.37 5.40
C ILE A 98 4.10 4.10 5.43
N GLY A 99 3.39 3.84 6.53
CA GLY A 99 2.51 2.68 6.64
C GLY A 99 1.38 2.69 5.60
N ALA A 100 0.73 3.83 5.39
CA ALA A 100 -0.29 3.97 4.36
C ALA A 100 0.27 3.77 2.95
N ARG A 101 1.50 4.26 2.69
CA ARG A 101 2.19 4.03 1.41
C ARG A 101 2.50 2.54 1.19
N LEU A 102 2.98 1.84 2.22
CA LEU A 102 3.24 0.40 2.18
C LEU A 102 1.96 -0.40 1.94
N ALA A 103 0.84 -0.01 2.56
CA ALA A 103 -0.45 -0.65 2.36
C ALA A 103 -0.90 -0.55 0.89
N VAL A 104 -0.81 0.65 0.31
CA VAL A 104 -1.14 0.85 -1.12
C VAL A 104 -0.20 0.05 -2.01
N ALA A 105 1.11 0.09 -1.76
CA ALA A 105 2.08 -0.66 -2.56
C ALA A 105 1.89 -2.19 -2.47
N GLY A 106 1.51 -2.70 -1.30
CA GLY A 106 1.33 -4.13 -1.04
C GLY A 106 -0.01 -4.71 -1.49
N MET A 107 -1.07 -3.90 -1.54
CA MET A 107 -2.43 -4.37 -1.89
C MET A 107 -2.88 -3.90 -3.28
N VAL A 108 -2.60 -2.64 -3.62
CA VAL A 108 -3.03 -2.05 -4.90
C VAL A 108 -1.95 -2.19 -5.96
N GLY A 109 -0.68 -2.07 -5.55
CA GLY A 109 0.46 -2.13 -6.46
C GLY A 109 0.78 -0.76 -7.08
N GLU A 110 1.27 -0.77 -8.32
CA GLU A 110 1.75 0.43 -8.99
C GLU A 110 0.55 1.30 -9.44
N PRO A 111 0.52 2.61 -9.13
CA PRO A 111 -0.56 3.47 -9.58
C PRO A 111 -0.54 3.60 -11.10
N LYS A 112 -1.38 2.83 -11.80
CA LYS A 112 -1.61 2.99 -13.24
C LYS A 112 -2.42 4.26 -13.48
N ARG A 113 -2.01 5.07 -14.47
CA ARG A 113 -2.77 6.24 -14.94
C ARG A 113 -3.89 5.73 -15.84
N GLY A 114 -5.11 5.69 -15.32
CA GLY A 114 -6.24 5.19 -16.09
C GLY A 114 -7.50 5.04 -15.25
N LYS A 115 -8.59 4.68 -15.93
CA LYS A 115 -9.94 4.52 -15.37
C LYS A 115 -9.94 3.40 -14.33
N GLY A 116 -9.86 3.75 -13.05
CA GLY A 116 -10.40 2.90 -12.00
C GLY A 116 -11.92 2.96 -12.10
N ASP A 117 -12.60 1.82 -12.18
CA ASP A 117 -14.06 1.75 -12.32
C ASP A 117 -14.83 2.34 -11.11
N GLY A 118 -14.13 2.92 -10.14
CA GLY A 118 -14.69 3.43 -8.87
C GLY A 118 -15.28 2.34 -8.00
N LYS A 119 -15.24 1.08 -8.44
CA LYS A 119 -15.65 -0.08 -7.66
C LYS A 119 -14.54 -0.39 -6.68
N GLU A 120 -14.83 -0.17 -5.40
CA GLU A 120 -14.01 -0.68 -4.32
C GLU A 120 -13.92 -2.20 -4.49
N ALA A 121 -12.69 -2.73 -4.48
CA ALA A 121 -12.49 -4.17 -4.47
C ALA A 121 -13.18 -4.72 -3.22
N VAL A 122 -14.06 -5.71 -3.40
CA VAL A 122 -14.82 -6.30 -2.28
C VAL A 122 -13.90 -7.14 -1.39
N GLU A 123 -12.84 -7.69 -1.97
CA GLU A 123 -11.91 -8.59 -1.31
C GLU A 123 -10.52 -8.49 -1.96
N PHE A 124 -9.46 -8.69 -1.19
CA PHE A 124 -8.09 -8.80 -1.66
C PHE A 124 -7.46 -10.05 -1.06
N ASP A 125 -7.24 -11.10 -1.88
CA ASP A 125 -6.63 -12.34 -1.43
C ASP A 125 -5.19 -12.47 -1.96
N PRO A 126 -4.16 -12.31 -1.10
CA PRO A 126 -2.76 -12.55 -1.46
C PRO A 126 -2.49 -13.92 -2.08
N ALA A 127 -3.24 -14.96 -1.69
CA ALA A 127 -3.03 -16.32 -2.17
C ALA A 127 -3.37 -16.47 -3.66
N GLU A 128 -4.35 -15.72 -4.16
CA GLU A 128 -4.68 -15.69 -5.60
C GLU A 128 -3.49 -15.15 -6.41
N TYR A 129 -2.87 -14.07 -5.93
CA TYR A 129 -1.69 -13.47 -6.56
C TYR A 129 -0.46 -14.39 -6.51
N VAL A 130 -0.29 -15.14 -5.42
CA VAL A 130 0.72 -16.21 -5.34
C VAL A 130 0.45 -17.28 -6.39
N GLY A 131 -0.80 -17.72 -6.54
CA GLY A 131 -1.19 -18.67 -7.58
C GLY A 131 -0.89 -18.17 -8.99
N VAL A 132 -1.15 -16.89 -9.27
CA VAL A 132 -0.79 -16.24 -10.54
C VAL A 132 0.73 -16.25 -10.76
N ALA A 133 1.51 -15.90 -9.73
CA ALA A 133 2.98 -15.92 -9.80
C ALA A 133 3.51 -17.34 -10.11
N GLN A 134 2.98 -18.37 -9.45
CA GLN A 134 3.37 -19.75 -9.70
C GLN A 134 2.98 -20.20 -11.11
N ALA A 135 1.74 -19.93 -11.54
CA ALA A 135 1.21 -20.38 -12.82
C ALA A 135 1.87 -19.68 -14.02
N HIS A 136 2.13 -18.37 -13.92
CA HIS A 136 2.63 -17.58 -15.05
C HIS A 136 4.12 -17.30 -14.96
N LEU A 137 4.75 -17.26 -13.79
CA LEU A 137 6.18 -16.95 -13.67
C LEU A 137 7.02 -18.21 -13.38
N GLY A 138 6.38 -19.35 -13.07
CA GLY A 138 7.08 -20.60 -12.77
C GLY A 138 7.86 -20.57 -11.46
N MET A 139 7.50 -19.65 -10.55
CA MET A 139 8.14 -19.47 -9.26
C MET A 139 7.72 -20.54 -8.25
N SER A 140 8.58 -20.82 -7.28
CA SER A 140 8.21 -21.63 -6.13
C SER A 140 7.21 -20.88 -5.23
N SER A 141 6.48 -21.60 -4.38
CA SER A 141 5.56 -20.96 -3.41
C SER A 141 6.30 -19.99 -2.49
N VAL A 142 7.50 -20.37 -2.03
CA VAL A 142 8.31 -19.55 -1.13
C VAL A 142 8.70 -18.22 -1.79
N GLU A 143 9.15 -18.26 -3.05
CA GLU A 143 9.52 -17.05 -3.78
C GLU A 143 8.31 -16.17 -4.08
N ALA A 144 7.19 -16.77 -4.50
CA ALA A 144 5.97 -16.04 -4.81
C ALA A 144 5.43 -15.28 -3.59
N TRP A 145 5.47 -15.88 -2.39
CA TRP A 145 5.08 -15.23 -1.14
C TRP A 145 5.96 -14.03 -0.77
N GLN A 146 7.23 -14.02 -1.22
CA GLN A 146 8.16 -12.93 -0.96
C GLN A 146 8.10 -11.80 -1.99
N MET A 147 7.35 -11.96 -3.09
CA MET A 147 7.13 -10.90 -4.06
C MET A 147 6.25 -9.80 -3.48
N THR A 148 6.44 -8.57 -3.95
CA THR A 148 5.48 -7.49 -3.74
C THR A 148 4.46 -7.45 -4.88
N MET A 149 3.30 -6.82 -4.63
CA MET A 149 2.27 -6.65 -5.66
C MET A 149 2.80 -5.88 -6.89
N ILE A 150 3.69 -4.91 -6.69
CA ILE A 150 4.31 -4.14 -7.78
C ILE A 150 5.23 -5.03 -8.63
N GLU A 151 6.06 -5.86 -7.99
CA GLU A 151 6.93 -6.79 -8.72
C GLU A 151 6.12 -7.79 -9.53
N LEU A 152 5.02 -8.30 -8.98
CA LEU A 152 4.13 -9.23 -9.66
C LEU A 152 3.48 -8.55 -10.89
N GLN A 153 2.91 -7.36 -10.73
CA GLN A 153 2.33 -6.60 -11.85
C GLN A 153 3.34 -6.37 -12.95
N ARG A 154 4.56 -5.95 -12.60
CA ARG A 154 5.62 -5.71 -13.58
C ARG A 154 6.09 -6.97 -14.28
N ALA A 155 6.19 -8.08 -13.56
CA ALA A 155 6.56 -9.37 -14.15
C ALA A 155 5.49 -9.87 -15.13
N ILE A 156 4.21 -9.67 -14.81
CA ILE A 156 3.09 -9.99 -15.69
C ILE A 156 3.09 -9.06 -16.92
N ASP A 157 3.21 -7.75 -16.71
CA ASP A 157 3.24 -6.76 -17.80
C ASP A 157 4.44 -7.00 -18.74
N ALA A 158 5.57 -7.47 -18.21
CA ALA A 158 6.72 -7.87 -19.02
C ALA A 158 6.49 -9.17 -19.82
N LYS A 159 5.76 -10.14 -19.25
CA LYS A 159 5.43 -11.40 -19.92
C LYS A 159 4.31 -11.23 -20.95
N PHE A 160 3.37 -10.33 -20.69
CA PHE A 160 2.19 -10.06 -21.51
C PHE A 160 2.10 -8.56 -21.80
N PRO A 161 2.98 -8.04 -22.67
CA PRO A 161 2.98 -6.62 -22.99
C PRO A 161 1.69 -6.24 -23.73
N LEU A 162 1.00 -5.22 -23.23
CA LEU A 162 -0.12 -4.59 -23.93
C LEU A 162 0.35 -4.01 -25.27
N SER A 163 -0.50 -4.07 -26.29
CA SER A 163 -0.25 -3.37 -27.55
C SER A 163 -0.21 -1.85 -27.33
N GLU A 164 0.47 -1.12 -28.21
CA GLU A 164 0.57 0.35 -28.14
C GLU A 164 -0.82 1.02 -28.21
N GLU A 165 -1.79 0.40 -28.88
CA GLU A 165 -3.18 0.87 -28.92
C GLU A 165 -3.91 0.65 -27.59
N GLU A 166 -3.66 -0.46 -26.90
CA GLU A 166 -4.23 -0.76 -25.57
C GLU A 166 -3.66 0.17 -24.50
N LYS A 167 -2.34 0.41 -24.51
CA LYS A 167 -1.69 1.39 -23.62
C LYS A 167 -2.26 2.80 -23.81
N ARG A 168 -2.41 3.24 -25.07
CA ARG A 168 -2.97 4.57 -25.39
C ARG A 168 -4.42 4.73 -24.93
N LYS A 169 -5.21 3.64 -24.96
CA LYS A 169 -6.59 3.64 -24.45
C LYS A 169 -6.66 3.66 -22.92
N GLU A 170 -5.74 2.99 -22.22
CA GLU A 170 -5.65 3.08 -20.76
C GLU A 170 -5.24 4.49 -20.28
N GLU A 171 -4.31 5.14 -20.98
CA GLU A 171 -3.72 6.41 -20.55
C GLU A 171 -4.59 7.66 -20.84
N MET A 172 -5.45 7.63 -21.86
CA MET A 172 -6.25 8.80 -22.25
C MET A 172 -7.61 8.83 -21.55
N PRO A 173 -7.96 9.91 -20.81
CA PRO A 173 -9.32 10.12 -20.32
C PRO A 173 -10.31 10.20 -21.48
N THR A 174 -11.48 9.56 -21.37
CA THR A 174 -12.52 9.72 -22.38
C THR A 174 -13.11 11.13 -22.34
N GLU A 175 -13.69 11.59 -23.45
CA GLU A 175 -14.29 12.94 -23.56
C GLU A 175 -15.34 13.18 -22.47
N GLU A 176 -16.22 12.20 -22.21
CA GLU A 176 -17.19 12.23 -21.12
C GLU A 176 -16.55 12.35 -19.72
N GLN A 177 -15.39 11.74 -19.52
CA GLN A 177 -14.66 11.83 -18.24
C GLN A 177 -13.99 13.20 -18.07
N ALA A 178 -13.46 13.77 -19.15
CA ALA A 178 -12.92 15.12 -19.12
C ALA A 178 -14.02 16.14 -18.80
N GLU A 179 -15.20 16.00 -19.41
CA GLU A 179 -16.37 16.84 -19.11
C GLU A 179 -16.86 16.66 -17.67
N ALA A 180 -16.93 15.41 -17.17
CA ALA A 180 -17.32 15.13 -15.79
C ALA A 180 -16.34 15.74 -14.76
N VAL A 181 -15.03 15.69 -15.03
CA VAL A 181 -14.01 16.32 -14.19
C VAL A 181 -14.16 17.85 -14.22
N VAL A 182 -14.40 18.45 -15.39
CA VAL A 182 -14.64 19.89 -15.51
C VAL A 182 -15.88 20.30 -14.71
N ALA A 183 -16.98 19.57 -14.82
CA ALA A 183 -18.21 19.81 -14.07
C ALA A 183 -17.98 19.70 -12.55
N HIS A 184 -17.25 18.67 -12.10
CA HIS A 184 -16.92 18.48 -10.68
C HIS A 184 -16.08 19.64 -10.13
N VAL A 185 -15.05 20.07 -10.86
CA VAL A 185 -14.17 21.19 -10.48
C VAL A 185 -14.95 22.50 -10.43
N GLN A 186 -15.86 22.73 -11.38
CA GLN A 186 -16.73 23.91 -11.38
C GLN A 186 -17.66 23.93 -10.15
N ALA A 187 -18.30 22.80 -9.82
CA ALA A 187 -19.16 22.69 -8.64
C ALA A 187 -18.41 22.94 -7.31
N LEU A 188 -17.16 22.45 -7.18
CA LEU A 188 -16.30 22.74 -6.02
C LEU A 188 -15.94 24.23 -5.92
N ARG A 189 -15.66 24.89 -7.05
CA ARG A 189 -15.36 26.33 -7.10
C ARG A 189 -16.57 27.17 -6.67
N GLU A 190 -17.77 26.80 -7.09
CA GLU A 190 -18.99 27.49 -6.67
C GLU A 190 -19.30 27.34 -5.18
N LYS A 191 -19.10 26.15 -4.61
CA LYS A 191 -19.22 25.93 -3.15
C LYS A 191 -18.21 26.74 -2.34
N ARG A 192 -17.02 26.99 -2.88
CA ARG A 192 -16.00 27.86 -2.26
C ARG A 192 -16.31 29.35 -2.35
N LYS A 193 -17.02 29.81 -3.39
CA LYS A 193 -17.45 31.21 -3.52
C LYS A 193 -18.65 31.58 -2.63
N LYS A 194 -19.39 30.57 -2.14
CA LYS A 194 -20.55 30.74 -1.25
C LYS A 194 -20.21 30.62 0.25
N ARG A 195 -18.94 30.36 0.61
CA ARG A 195 -18.41 30.45 1.98
C ARG A 195 -17.64 31.75 2.12
#